data_AF-A0A8R7QFX8-F1
#
_entry.id   AF-A0A8R7QFX8-F1
#
_cell.length_a   1.000
_cell.length_b   1.000
_cell.length_c   1.000
_cell.angle_alpha   90.00
_cell.angle_beta   90.00
_cell.angle_gamma   90.00
#
_symmetry.space_group_name_H-M   'P 1'
#
loop_
_entity.id
_entity.type
_entity.pdbx_description
1 polymer ?
#
loop_
_entity_poly.entity_id
_entity_poly.type
_entity_poly.pdbx_seq_one_letter_code
_entity_poly.pdbx_strand_id
1 'polypeptide(L)'
;MRADERHVPAGWRPLCPRPRDAFSLGYGYNMSGDPKLFMHGMGYVLSWDLASWVSTAEEILARNDTLGPEDLMLGKWLNLAGKGRNRYDLKPRMYDLSWDMDNLRPDSVAVHMLKDNRRWATTLRYFNVTAGIKPSELYHLP
;
A
#
# COMPACT_ATOMS: atom_id res chain seq x y z
N MET A 1 4.56 17.56 -24.00
CA MET A 1 5.38 16.33 -23.97
C MET A 1 4.47 15.18 -23.55
N ARG A 2 4.23 14.20 -24.43
CA ARG A 2 3.53 12.95 -24.08
C ARG A 2 4.56 11.96 -23.53
N ALA A 3 4.34 11.42 -22.34
CA ALA A 3 5.17 10.35 -21.80
C ALA A 3 4.89 9.05 -22.57
N ASP A 4 5.96 8.36 -22.95
CA ASP A 4 5.98 7.04 -23.60
C ASP A 4 5.33 6.00 -22.66
N GLU A 5 4.25 5.35 -23.11
CA GLU A 5 3.48 4.35 -22.35
C GLU A 5 4.12 2.96 -22.32
N ARG A 6 5.37 2.82 -22.78
CA ARG A 6 6.06 1.53 -22.77
C ARG A 6 6.78 1.33 -21.44
N HIS A 7 6.32 0.30 -20.71
CA HIS A 7 6.82 -0.22 -19.42
C HIS A 7 6.22 0.37 -18.13
N VAL A 8 4.90 0.21 -17.96
CA VAL A 8 4.28 0.24 -16.61
C VAL A 8 4.44 -1.15 -15.97
N PRO A 9 5.15 -1.29 -14.82
CA PRO A 9 5.33 -2.60 -14.17
C PRO A 9 3.97 -3.22 -13.79
N ALA A 10 3.88 -4.55 -13.75
CA ALA A 10 2.59 -5.28 -13.58
C ALA A 10 1.79 -4.89 -12.32
N GLY A 11 2.45 -4.36 -11.28
CA GLY A 11 1.80 -3.82 -10.08
C GLY A 11 1.10 -2.46 -10.29
N TRP A 12 1.44 -1.72 -11.34
CA TRP A 12 0.94 -0.36 -11.61
C TRP A 12 -0.14 -0.32 -12.70
N ARG A 13 -0.40 -1.44 -13.38
CA ARG A 13 -1.46 -1.57 -14.39
C ARG A 13 -2.86 -1.15 -13.92
N PRO A 14 -3.28 -1.36 -12.65
CA PRO A 14 -4.58 -0.88 -12.18
C PRO A 14 -4.75 0.65 -12.17
N LEU A 15 -3.67 1.43 -12.35
CA LEU A 15 -3.69 2.90 -12.31
C LEU A 15 -3.86 3.53 -13.70
N CYS A 16 -3.74 2.76 -14.79
CA CYS A 16 -4.11 3.22 -16.13
C CYS A 16 -5.45 2.57 -16.52
N PRO A 17 -6.52 3.34 -16.87
CA PRO A 17 -6.59 4.77 -17.16
C PRO A 17 -7.30 5.57 -16.04
N ARG A 18 -7.01 5.27 -14.77
CA ARG A 18 -7.81 5.79 -13.67
C ARG A 18 -7.38 7.23 -13.29
N PRO A 19 -8.30 8.07 -12.77
CA PRO A 19 -7.95 9.40 -12.29
C PRO A 19 -6.79 9.32 -11.28
N ARG A 20 -5.70 10.04 -11.59
CA ARG A 20 -4.50 10.11 -10.75
C ARG A 20 -4.58 11.18 -9.68
N ASP A 21 -5.62 12.01 -9.77
CA ASP A 21 -5.84 13.08 -8.81
C ASP A 21 -6.51 12.51 -7.57
N ALA A 22 -6.00 12.91 -6.41
CA ALA A 22 -6.55 12.56 -5.11
C ALA A 22 -6.88 11.06 -4.91
N PHE A 23 -6.01 10.14 -5.36
CA PHE A 23 -6.22 8.70 -5.20
C PHE A 23 -5.51 8.11 -3.97
N SER A 24 -6.11 7.05 -3.43
CA SER A 24 -5.44 6.12 -2.53
C SER A 24 -5.60 4.67 -3.01
N LEU A 25 -4.56 3.88 -2.82
CA LEU A 25 -4.47 2.47 -3.25
C LEU A 25 -3.94 1.64 -2.09
N GLY A 26 -4.60 0.56 -1.72
CA GLY A 26 -4.18 -0.26 -0.58
C GLY A 26 -5.16 -1.39 -0.32
N TYR A 27 -5.04 -2.05 0.83
CA TYR A 27 -6.03 -3.02 1.27
C TYR A 27 -7.20 -2.30 1.94
N GLY A 28 -8.33 -2.19 1.25
CA GLY A 28 -9.51 -1.50 1.81
C GLY A 28 -10.07 -2.26 3.00
N TYR A 29 -10.28 -1.61 4.14
CA TYR A 29 -10.94 -2.22 5.29
C TYR A 29 -12.19 -1.42 5.68
N ASN A 30 -13.21 -2.15 6.09
CA ASN A 30 -14.43 -1.62 6.68
C ASN A 30 -14.58 -2.31 8.04
N MET A 31 -14.41 -1.56 9.12
CA MET A 31 -14.76 -2.03 10.46
C MET A 31 -16.28 -2.10 10.52
N SER A 32 -16.85 -3.29 10.72
CA SER A 32 -18.29 -3.56 10.71
C SER A 32 -19.10 -2.42 11.37
N GLY A 33 -19.72 -1.57 10.54
CA GLY A 33 -20.58 -0.46 10.97
C GLY A 33 -20.03 0.95 10.75
N ASP A 34 -18.76 1.14 10.36
CA ASP A 34 -18.24 2.46 9.98
C ASP A 34 -18.30 2.63 8.45
N PRO A 35 -19.09 3.57 7.90
CA PRO A 35 -19.12 3.83 6.45
C PRO A 35 -17.77 4.32 5.89
N LYS A 36 -16.79 4.57 6.75
CA LYS A 36 -15.47 5.11 6.41
C LYS A 36 -14.49 4.01 6.03
N LEU A 37 -14.39 3.77 4.72
CA LEU A 37 -13.28 2.99 4.14
C LEU A 37 -11.94 3.62 4.57
N PHE A 38 -11.04 2.85 5.17
CA PHE A 38 -9.63 3.24 5.32
C PHE A 38 -8.76 2.16 4.69
N MET A 39 -7.51 2.50 4.36
CA MET A 39 -6.57 1.51 3.83
C MET A 39 -5.82 0.89 5.00
N HIS A 40 -6.04 -0.40 5.24
CA HIS A 40 -5.44 -1.15 6.34
C HIS A 40 -3.91 -1.02 6.36
N GLY A 41 -3.32 -0.99 7.55
CA GLY A 41 -1.88 -0.87 7.83
C GLY A 41 -0.97 -1.97 7.26
N MET A 42 -1.45 -2.80 6.32
CA MET A 42 -0.59 -3.63 5.47
C MET A 42 0.25 -2.78 4.49
N GLY A 43 -0.12 -1.50 4.32
CA GLY A 43 0.51 -0.54 3.43
C GLY A 43 -0.48 0.06 2.44
N TYR A 44 -0.22 1.29 2.02
CA TYR A 44 -1.02 1.98 1.02
C TYR A 44 -0.19 3.06 0.30
N VAL A 45 -0.67 3.50 -0.85
CA VAL A 45 -0.08 4.54 -1.69
C VAL A 45 -1.08 5.69 -1.80
N LEU A 46 -0.58 6.91 -1.66
CA LEU A 46 -1.34 8.14 -1.88
C LEU A 46 -0.83 8.88 -3.12
N SER A 47 -1.74 9.59 -3.80
CA SER A 47 -1.31 10.62 -4.74
C SER A 47 -0.58 11.75 -4.00
N TRP A 48 0.29 12.45 -4.72
CA TRP A 48 1.03 13.57 -4.15
C TRP A 48 0.11 14.69 -3.66
N ASP A 49 -1.04 14.90 -4.30
CA ASP A 49 -2.03 15.90 -3.86
C ASP A 49 -2.58 15.59 -2.46
N LEU A 50 -2.86 14.32 -2.17
CA LEU A 50 -3.32 13.91 -0.84
C LEU A 50 -2.20 14.07 0.19
N ALA A 51 -0.99 13.62 -0.15
CA ALA A 51 0.16 13.75 0.74
C ALA A 51 0.46 15.23 1.08
N SER A 52 0.43 16.10 0.06
CA SER A 52 0.66 17.54 0.20
C SER A 52 -0.43 18.23 1.02
N TRP A 53 -1.69 17.81 0.85
CA TRP A 53 -2.78 18.31 1.69
C TRP A 53 -2.60 17.86 3.15
N VAL A 54 -2.35 16.57 3.40
CA VAL A 54 -2.14 16.06 4.78
C VAL A 54 -1.00 16.81 5.48
N SER A 55 0.09 17.11 4.76
CA SER A 55 1.25 17.81 5.35
C SER A 55 0.99 19.28 5.71
N THR A 56 -0.11 19.87 5.26
CA THR A 56 -0.45 21.30 5.47
C THR A 56 -1.83 21.52 6.06
N ALA A 57 -2.58 20.46 6.36
CA ALA A 57 -3.95 20.53 6.85
C ALA A 57 -4.01 20.97 8.33
N GLU A 58 -3.99 22.28 8.55
CA GLU A 58 -4.11 22.90 9.88
C GLU A 58 -5.38 22.45 10.62
N GLU A 59 -6.45 22.11 9.90
CA GLU A 59 -7.70 21.62 10.46
C GLU A 59 -7.54 20.29 11.23
N ILE A 60 -6.54 19.47 10.89
CA ILE A 60 -6.23 18.24 11.62
C ILE A 60 -5.65 18.57 13.00
N LEU A 61 -4.67 19.50 13.02
CA LEU A 61 -4.00 19.94 14.23
C LEU A 61 -4.95 20.72 15.15
N ALA A 62 -5.78 21.60 14.59
CA ALA A 62 -6.76 22.40 15.33
C ALA A 62 -7.79 21.55 16.07
N ARG A 63 -8.06 20.33 15.59
CA ARG A 63 -8.99 19.38 16.23
C ARG A 63 -8.31 18.44 17.22
N ASN A 64 -6.99 18.56 17.40
CA ASN A 64 -6.16 17.61 18.16
C ASN A 64 -6.41 16.15 17.71
N ASP A 65 -6.69 15.95 16.42
CA ASP A 65 -7.14 14.67 15.88
C ASP A 65 -5.97 13.82 15.38
N THR A 66 -4.92 13.69 16.20
CA THR A 66 -3.64 13.08 15.83
C THR A 66 -3.31 11.82 16.62
N LEU A 67 -4.19 11.42 17.54
CA LEU A 67 -3.99 10.26 18.41
C LEU A 67 -4.78 9.05 17.89
N GLY A 68 -4.07 8.04 17.39
CA GLY A 68 -4.66 6.77 16.97
C GLY A 68 -3.76 6.01 15.98
N PRO A 69 -4.18 4.81 15.55
CA PRO A 69 -3.52 4.11 14.45
C PRO A 69 -3.51 4.96 13.18
N GLU A 70 -2.34 5.03 12.55
CA GLU A 70 -2.07 5.96 11.45
C GLU A 70 -3.01 5.78 10.25
N ASP A 71 -3.34 4.54 9.91
CA ASP A 71 -4.24 4.17 8.82
C ASP A 71 -5.69 4.61 9.06
N LEU A 72 -6.17 4.42 10.30
CA LEU A 72 -7.46 4.91 10.76
C LEU A 72 -7.51 6.44 10.77
N MET A 73 -6.46 7.09 11.25
CA MET A 73 -6.37 8.56 11.30
C MET A 73 -6.40 9.16 9.91
N LEU A 74 -5.58 8.65 8.99
CA LEU A 74 -5.60 9.11 7.60
C LEU A 74 -6.98 8.93 6.96
N GLY A 75 -7.60 7.75 7.13
CA GLY A 75 -8.95 7.50 6.63
C GLY A 75 -9.96 8.50 7.19
N LYS A 76 -9.93 8.75 8.49
CA LYS A 76 -10.78 9.74 9.17
C LYS A 76 -10.60 11.14 8.60
N TRP A 77 -9.36 11.62 8.46
CA TRP A 77 -9.06 12.95 7.94
C TRP A 77 -9.58 13.13 6.51
N LEU A 78 -9.29 12.17 5.62
CA LEU A 78 -9.76 12.21 4.23
C LEU A 78 -11.28 12.25 4.15
N ASN A 79 -11.99 11.47 4.97
CA ASN A 79 -13.44 11.45 5.01
C ASN A 79 -14.03 12.78 5.52
N LEU A 80 -13.47 13.34 6.60
CA LEU A 80 -13.93 14.63 7.15
C LEU A 80 -13.70 15.79 6.18
N ALA A 81 -12.62 15.75 5.40
CA ALA A 81 -12.29 16.76 4.39
C ALA A 81 -12.96 16.52 3.03
N GLY A 82 -13.70 15.41 2.86
CA GLY A 82 -14.31 15.03 1.58
C GLY A 82 -13.30 14.72 0.46
N LYS A 83 -12.06 14.36 0.84
CA LYS A 83 -10.91 14.07 -0.04
C LYS A 83 -10.68 12.56 -0.20
N GLY A 84 -9.83 12.21 -1.17
CA GLY A 84 -9.47 10.82 -1.41
C GLY A 84 -10.64 9.99 -1.90
N ARG A 85 -11.47 10.53 -2.81
CA ARG A 85 -12.67 9.84 -3.34
C ARG A 85 -12.31 8.67 -4.26
N ASN A 86 -11.13 8.71 -4.87
CA ASN A 86 -10.61 7.65 -5.72
C ASN A 86 -9.87 6.60 -4.86
N ARG A 87 -10.62 5.69 -4.21
CA ARG A 87 -10.06 4.61 -3.39
C ARG A 87 -10.09 3.29 -4.14
N TYR A 88 -8.94 2.65 -4.25
CA TYR A 88 -8.80 1.40 -4.97
C TYR A 88 -8.32 0.28 -4.05
N ASP A 89 -9.13 -0.77 -3.94
CA ASP A 89 -8.77 -1.96 -3.18
C ASP A 89 -7.80 -2.83 -4.00
N LEU A 90 -6.70 -3.25 -3.37
CA LEU A 90 -5.71 -4.15 -3.94
C LEU A 90 -6.02 -5.63 -3.69
N LYS A 91 -7.10 -5.99 -3.00
CA LYS A 91 -7.54 -7.39 -2.95
C LYS A 91 -7.76 -7.96 -4.35
N PRO A 92 -7.37 -9.23 -4.61
CA PRO A 92 -6.70 -10.18 -3.72
C PRO A 92 -5.16 -10.14 -3.79
N ARG A 93 -4.56 -9.12 -4.42
CA ARG A 93 -3.13 -8.97 -4.73
C ARG A 93 -2.31 -8.39 -3.58
N MET A 94 -2.97 -7.87 -2.55
CA MET A 94 -2.39 -7.47 -1.27
C MET A 94 -3.07 -8.23 -0.15
N TYR A 95 -2.31 -8.91 0.72
CA TYR A 95 -2.87 -9.81 1.72
C TYR A 95 -1.89 -10.17 2.85
N ASP A 96 -2.44 -10.64 3.97
CA ASP A 96 -1.68 -11.28 5.04
C ASP A 96 -1.26 -12.70 4.65
N LEU A 97 0.03 -13.01 4.79
CA LEU A 97 0.51 -14.38 4.61
C LEU A 97 0.07 -15.24 5.80
N SER A 98 -0.97 -16.04 5.60
CA SER A 98 -1.48 -16.99 6.59
C SER A 98 -0.46 -18.09 6.90
N TRP A 99 -0.66 -18.78 8.02
CA TRP A 99 0.26 -19.80 8.53
C TRP A 99 0.37 -21.04 7.63
N ASP A 100 -0.66 -21.29 6.84
CA ASP A 100 -0.84 -22.43 5.93
C ASP A 100 -0.46 -22.13 4.47
N MET A 101 -0.01 -20.91 4.15
CA MET A 101 0.43 -20.57 2.80
C MET A 101 1.93 -20.83 2.61
N ASP A 102 2.25 -21.84 1.81
CA ASP A 102 3.63 -22.18 1.43
C ASP A 102 4.18 -21.33 0.28
N ASN A 103 3.31 -20.69 -0.52
CA ASN A 103 3.68 -19.92 -1.70
C ASN A 103 2.92 -18.60 -1.82
N LEU A 104 3.53 -17.62 -2.46
CA LEU A 104 2.88 -16.35 -2.81
C LEU A 104 1.96 -16.53 -4.02
N ARG A 105 0.83 -15.83 -4.04
CA ARG A 105 -0.11 -15.85 -5.17
C ARG A 105 0.55 -15.25 -6.41
N PRO A 106 0.27 -15.75 -7.62
CA PRO A 106 0.62 -15.04 -8.85
C PRO A 106 0.08 -13.59 -8.81
N ASP A 107 0.83 -12.64 -9.37
CA ASP A 107 0.51 -11.20 -9.41
C ASP A 107 0.39 -10.48 -8.06
N SER A 108 0.96 -11.05 -6.98
CA SER A 108 1.07 -10.37 -5.68
C SER A 108 1.77 -9.02 -5.86
N VAL A 109 1.20 -7.98 -5.24
CA VAL A 109 1.74 -6.62 -5.24
C VAL A 109 2.40 -6.29 -3.90
N ALA A 110 1.83 -6.79 -2.80
CA ALA A 110 2.40 -6.66 -1.46
C ALA A 110 1.91 -7.82 -0.59
N VAL A 111 2.74 -8.27 0.34
CA VAL A 111 2.38 -9.30 1.33
C VAL A 111 2.81 -8.86 2.72
N HIS A 112 1.94 -9.11 3.69
CA HIS A 112 2.14 -8.72 5.08
C HIS A 112 2.30 -9.97 5.97
N MET A 113 2.65 -9.79 7.25
CA MET A 113 2.93 -10.88 8.21
C MET A 113 4.12 -11.79 7.88
N LEU A 114 5.21 -11.22 7.35
CA LEU A 114 6.50 -11.90 7.18
C LEU A 114 7.27 -11.95 8.52
N LYS A 115 6.88 -12.86 9.41
CA LYS A 115 7.40 -12.92 10.79
C LYS A 115 8.68 -13.75 10.98
N ASP A 116 9.19 -14.38 9.93
CA ASP A 116 10.39 -15.21 9.98
C ASP A 116 11.27 -15.09 8.73
N ASN A 117 12.55 -15.49 8.86
CA ASN A 117 13.56 -15.35 7.81
C ASN A 117 13.23 -16.16 6.54
N ARG A 118 12.57 -17.31 6.67
CA ARG A 118 12.19 -18.14 5.53
C ARG A 118 11.14 -17.42 4.67
N ARG A 119 10.12 -16.81 5.31
CA ARG A 119 9.11 -15.99 4.64
C ARG A 119 9.71 -14.76 3.96
N TRP A 120 10.65 -14.09 4.62
CA TRP A 120 11.40 -12.99 4.01
C TRP A 120 12.18 -13.43 2.77
N ALA A 121 12.97 -14.49 2.86
CA ALA A 121 13.76 -15.00 1.74
C ALA A 121 12.88 -15.40 0.54
N THR A 122 11.76 -16.09 0.78
CA THR A 122 10.80 -16.44 -0.27
C THR A 122 10.18 -15.21 -0.92
N THR A 123 9.81 -14.20 -0.12
CA THR A 123 9.21 -12.96 -0.64
C THR A 123 10.20 -12.16 -1.48
N LEU A 124 11.43 -11.98 -1.01
CA LEU A 124 12.47 -11.25 -1.74
C LEU A 124 12.81 -11.91 -3.08
N ARG A 125 12.86 -13.26 -3.12
CA ARG A 125 13.01 -14.03 -4.35
C ARG A 125 11.83 -13.82 -5.31
N TYR A 126 10.60 -13.90 -4.80
CA TYR A 126 9.39 -13.75 -5.63
C TYR A 126 9.32 -12.38 -6.32
N PHE A 127 9.57 -11.30 -5.57
CA PHE A 127 9.58 -9.95 -6.13
C PHE A 127 10.85 -9.62 -6.92
N ASN A 128 11.76 -10.60 -7.07
CA ASN A 128 13.01 -10.46 -7.78
C ASN A 128 13.88 -9.28 -7.28
N VAL A 129 13.75 -8.92 -5.99
CA VAL A 129 14.46 -7.77 -5.39
C VAL A 129 15.96 -8.06 -5.30
N THR A 130 16.33 -9.34 -5.22
CA THR A 130 17.73 -9.79 -5.16
C THR A 130 18.36 -9.99 -6.53
N ALA A 131 17.63 -9.81 -7.64
CA ALA A 131 18.24 -9.92 -8.97
C ALA A 131 19.33 -8.86 -9.16
N GLY A 132 20.55 -9.32 -9.39
CA GLY A 132 21.71 -8.46 -9.60
C GLY A 132 22.41 -8.00 -8.32
N ILE A 133 21.92 -8.36 -7.13
CA ILE A 133 22.68 -8.13 -5.90
C ILE A 133 23.73 -9.25 -5.78
N LYS A 134 25.01 -8.86 -5.79
CA LYS A 134 26.12 -9.80 -5.60
C LYS A 134 26.14 -10.28 -4.14
N PRO A 135 26.22 -11.60 -3.88
CA PRO A 135 26.40 -12.14 -2.53
C PRO A 135 27.54 -11.41 -1.82
N SER A 136 27.33 -11.06 -0.55
CA SER A 136 28.37 -10.51 0.31
C SER A 136 28.55 -11.39 1.53
N GLU A 137 29.65 -11.20 2.25
CA GLU A 137 29.91 -11.86 3.54
C GLU A 137 28.80 -11.63 4.59
N LEU A 138 27.86 -10.72 4.33
CA LEU A 138 26.75 -10.40 5.23
C LEU A 138 25.47 -11.19 4.94
N TYR A 139 25.36 -11.90 3.81
CA TYR A 139 24.20 -12.77 3.54
C TYR A 139 24.55 -13.94 2.61
N HIS A 140 24.22 -15.15 3.08
CA HIS A 140 24.35 -16.38 2.30
C HIS A 140 22.95 -16.90 1.96
N LEU A 141 22.60 -16.90 0.67
CA LEU A 141 21.42 -17.59 0.18
C LEU A 141 21.81 -19.06 -0.04
N PRO A 142 21.05 -20.05 0.51
CA PRO A 142 21.26 -21.46 0.19
C PRO A 142 20.84 -21.79 -1.24
#